data_AF-A0A534VRF0-F1
#
_entry.id   AF-A0A534VRF0-F1
#
_cell.length_a   1.000
_cell.length_b   1.000
_cell.length_c   1.000
_cell.angle_alpha   90.00
_cell.angle_beta   90.00
_cell.angle_gamma   90.00
#
_symmetry.space_group_name_H-M   'P 1'
#
loop_
_entity.id
_entity.type
_entity.pdbx_description
1 polymer ?
#
loop_
_entity_poly.entity_id
_entity_poly.type
_entity_poly.pdbx_seq_one_letter_code
_entity_poly.pdbx_strand_id
1 'polypeptide(L)'
;IPAQLILVLEPFPIGSASAFPAIDPDAQGNVIPLILRDPFGPSNSSGEIIRIDQAELDAAFANNNPPQLPAPIEANFTALINEGLLEPEWAPGGRPYQERLGLVGKALFKLQWTPEQGANQKDVTTCRACHSQPSDGASSRGLYTLERPIPERPEIGTQTNAGSMFGSGAAELLVSQMKAGGANITFAHGTQGQISDIRGVVVGANFAHIGIESVERIAGVAHVDLATAATLDLDGDGVVNEMTVGEVTAETAFLMTTPVPDHADRDVMARMGISQQSVQQGRDLFRRPLAAGGIGCASCHTPFHPMTSTRFVLKNPQTPFGLPLDMPHHLAIQQDVDDGLATSVGQPGLRVYGDFKKHDMGPAMFANGGTVMKTAELWDVGSDAPLLRNGSLGSSIDGAIRAHGGEGLAAANAYAALSSSSQADVVNFLRVQLIQGKVGEGSGAQPPLPPDPDANLTASAGVTAPGGPITLTWSTHGADQVTLDPGIGPVSFAGSMVVKPLSPTTFTLTATNRAGPVTRSVLVKVALPTAPAPTPTPPTATLTAAPTTIAAGGSATLTWSTTGASVVTLLPGPGTVSASGSVVVKPLVTTTYTLTATGSTGSATSSAAVTVTAAPVLTGGLPPPH
;
A
#
# COMPACT_ATOMS: atom_id res chain seq x y z
N ILE A 1 59.02 0.10 -3.66
CA ILE A 1 58.59 1.52 -3.62
C ILE A 1 58.03 1.83 -5.01
N PRO A 2 56.77 2.26 -5.19
CA PRO A 2 55.92 3.12 -4.35
C PRO A 2 54.68 2.38 -3.75
N ALA A 3 54.32 2.67 -2.50
CA ALA A 3 53.28 3.61 -2.04
C ALA A 3 51.88 2.96 -1.99
N GLN A 4 51.65 2.17 -0.93
CA GLN A 4 50.31 1.77 -0.48
C GLN A 4 49.60 3.01 0.08
N LEU A 5 48.48 3.35 -0.53
CA LEU A 5 47.51 4.30 0.02
C LEU A 5 46.82 3.61 1.20
N ILE A 6 47.30 3.85 2.42
CA ILE A 6 46.59 3.49 3.63
C ILE A 6 45.43 4.47 3.75
N LEU A 7 44.21 4.03 3.44
CA LEU A 7 43.01 4.70 3.91
C LEU A 7 43.00 4.52 5.43
N VAL A 8 43.40 5.57 6.15
CA VAL A 8 43.10 5.71 7.58
C VAL A 8 41.59 5.87 7.65
N LEU A 9 40.88 4.79 7.98
CA LEU A 9 39.53 4.87 8.48
C LEU A 9 39.64 5.66 9.79
N GLU A 10 39.21 6.91 9.78
CA GLU A 10 38.94 7.61 11.03
C GLU A 10 37.95 6.75 11.83
N PRO A 11 38.17 6.57 13.14
CA PRO A 11 37.20 5.87 13.97
C PRO A 11 35.91 6.69 13.91
N PHE A 12 34.87 6.10 13.33
CA PHE A 12 33.51 6.58 13.52
C PHE A 12 33.32 6.83 15.02
N PRO A 13 32.85 8.02 15.44
CA PRO A 13 32.49 8.21 16.83
C PRO A 13 31.43 7.16 17.16
N ILE A 14 31.76 6.28 18.10
CA ILE A 14 30.83 5.33 18.71
C ILE A 14 29.90 6.18 19.57
N GLY A 15 28.91 6.81 18.94
CA GLY A 15 27.65 7.13 19.57
C GLY A 15 26.74 5.93 19.35
N SER A 16 26.34 5.27 20.43
CA SER A 16 25.26 4.30 20.44
C SER A 16 23.97 4.97 19.95
N ALA A 17 23.74 4.98 18.65
CA ALA A 17 22.47 5.33 18.04
C ALA A 17 21.65 4.04 17.95
N SER A 18 20.51 4.03 18.63
CA SER A 18 19.60 2.90 18.78
C SER A 18 19.28 2.21 17.45
N ALA A 19 19.15 0.89 17.46
CA ALA A 19 18.74 0.08 16.31
C ALA A 19 17.26 0.31 15.91
N PHE A 20 16.56 1.23 16.56
CA PHE A 20 15.13 1.49 16.42
C PHE A 20 14.87 2.95 16.02
N PRO A 21 13.90 3.22 15.14
CA PRO A 21 13.49 4.59 14.85
C PRO A 21 12.86 5.22 16.09
N ALA A 22 13.03 6.54 16.25
CA ALA A 22 12.35 7.28 17.30
C ALA A 22 10.83 7.11 17.21
N ILE A 23 10.18 7.00 18.36
CA ILE A 23 8.73 6.99 18.49
C ILE A 23 8.25 8.40 18.15
N ASP A 24 7.24 8.48 17.28
CA ASP A 24 6.51 9.70 16.95
C ASP A 24 5.09 9.60 17.55
N PRO A 25 4.89 10.07 18.79
CA PRO A 25 3.60 10.04 19.48
C PRO A 25 2.50 10.81 18.76
N ASP A 26 2.87 11.89 18.06
CA ASP A 26 1.94 12.89 17.53
C ASP A 26 1.47 12.56 16.10
N ALA A 27 2.20 11.70 15.37
CA ALA A 27 1.76 11.16 14.08
C ALA A 27 1.54 9.64 14.08
N GLN A 28 2.13 8.92 13.11
CA GLN A 28 1.86 7.50 12.85
C GLN A 28 2.80 6.55 13.60
N GLY A 29 3.72 7.06 14.42
CA GLY A 29 4.76 6.29 15.11
C GLY A 29 4.22 5.12 15.93
N ASN A 30 5.02 4.06 16.05
CA ASN A 30 4.67 2.88 16.84
C ASN A 30 4.83 3.19 18.34
N VAL A 31 3.71 3.39 19.02
CA VAL A 31 3.67 3.69 20.47
C VAL A 31 3.46 2.43 21.32
N ILE A 32 3.29 1.26 20.70
CA ILE A 32 3.12 -0.03 21.39
C ILE A 32 4.23 -0.33 22.41
N PRO A 33 5.52 -0.02 22.17
CA PRO A 33 6.57 -0.28 23.16
C PRO A 33 6.29 0.30 24.57
N LEU A 34 5.47 1.35 24.68
CA LEU A 34 5.13 1.95 25.97
C LEU A 34 4.37 0.99 26.92
N ILE A 35 3.67 0.00 26.37
CA ILE A 35 2.83 -0.93 27.14
C ILE A 35 3.39 -2.35 27.19
N LEU A 36 4.57 -2.62 26.64
CA LEU A 36 5.19 -3.95 26.67
C LEU A 36 5.96 -4.16 27.97
N ARG A 37 5.96 -5.38 28.51
CA ARG A 37 6.84 -5.71 29.65
C ARG A 37 8.33 -5.64 29.31
N ASP A 38 8.67 -5.92 28.05
CA ASP A 38 10.00 -5.71 27.50
C ASP A 38 9.90 -4.83 26.23
N PRO A 39 10.10 -3.51 26.33
CA PRO A 39 10.00 -2.60 25.19
C PRO A 39 11.08 -2.82 24.11
N PHE A 40 12.13 -3.60 24.41
CA PHE A 40 13.23 -3.90 23.48
C PHE A 40 13.30 -5.39 23.08
N GLY A 41 12.33 -6.19 23.52
CA GLY A 41 12.24 -7.61 23.22
C GLY A 41 12.01 -7.90 21.73
N PRO A 42 12.27 -9.14 21.26
CA PRO A 42 12.09 -9.51 19.86
C PRO A 42 10.65 -9.22 19.41
N SER A 43 10.55 -8.53 18.26
CA SER A 43 9.32 -7.91 17.73
C SER A 43 8.08 -8.77 17.94
N ASN A 44 7.24 -8.38 18.88
CA ASN A 44 5.97 -9.01 19.07
C ASN A 44 4.88 -7.94 19.10
N SER A 45 4.13 -7.87 18.01
CA SER A 45 2.71 -7.50 18.07
C SER A 45 1.88 -8.49 18.91
N SER A 46 2.52 -9.31 19.77
CA SER A 46 1.99 -10.39 20.61
C SER A 46 2.71 -10.47 21.97
N GLY A 47 3.35 -9.38 22.42
CA GLY A 47 4.12 -9.36 23.67
C GLY A 47 3.27 -9.38 24.93
N GLU A 48 3.86 -9.84 26.04
CA GLU A 48 3.23 -9.75 27.35
C GLU A 48 3.07 -8.26 27.69
N ILE A 49 1.84 -7.77 27.65
CA ILE A 49 1.52 -6.37 27.94
C ILE A 49 1.55 -6.11 29.45
N ILE A 50 1.88 -4.88 29.82
CA ILE A 50 1.69 -4.36 31.16
C ILE A 50 0.19 -4.17 31.34
N ARG A 51 -0.41 -4.95 32.25
CA ARG A 51 -1.82 -4.80 32.62
C ARG A 51 -2.00 -3.51 33.42
N ILE A 52 -3.06 -2.77 33.14
CA ILE A 52 -3.33 -1.49 33.81
C ILE A 52 -4.54 -1.69 34.73
N ASP A 53 -4.32 -1.84 36.03
CA ASP A 53 -5.42 -1.84 37.00
C ASP A 53 -5.95 -0.42 37.24
N GLN A 54 -7.26 -0.26 37.42
CA GLN A 54 -7.86 1.05 37.63
C GLN A 54 -7.47 1.67 38.97
N ALA A 55 -7.41 0.89 40.05
CA ALA A 55 -7.04 1.42 41.35
C ALA A 55 -5.56 1.83 41.39
N GLU A 56 -4.68 1.09 40.70
CA GLU A 56 -3.30 1.49 40.50
C GLU A 56 -3.17 2.78 39.69
N LEU A 57 -3.95 2.90 38.61
CA LEU A 57 -4.01 4.12 37.78
C LEU A 57 -4.43 5.34 38.61
N ASP A 58 -5.49 5.21 39.41
CA ASP A 58 -6.00 6.29 40.26
C ASP A 58 -5.01 6.64 41.38
N ALA A 59 -4.40 5.64 42.00
CA ALA A 59 -3.39 5.85 43.05
C ALA A 59 -2.15 6.56 42.49
N ALA A 60 -1.68 6.17 41.30
CA ALA A 60 -0.54 6.80 40.65
C ALA A 60 -0.83 8.27 40.29
N PHE A 61 -2.05 8.59 39.87
CA PHE A 61 -2.48 9.97 39.65
C PHE A 61 -2.54 10.76 40.96
N ALA A 62 -3.26 10.25 41.96
CA ALA A 62 -3.61 11.01 43.16
C ALA A 62 -2.45 11.17 44.17
N ASN A 63 -1.54 10.21 44.24
CA ASN A 63 -0.47 10.19 45.25
C ASN A 63 0.82 10.88 44.80
N ASN A 64 0.90 11.36 43.55
CA ASN A 64 2.11 11.95 42.99
C ASN A 64 1.88 13.40 42.55
N ASN A 65 2.92 14.23 42.68
CA ASN A 65 2.93 15.60 42.17
C ASN A 65 4.31 15.90 41.54
N PRO A 66 4.43 15.96 40.20
CA PRO A 66 3.34 15.88 39.20
C PRO A 66 2.67 14.49 39.17
N PRO A 67 1.41 14.39 38.71
CA PRO A 67 0.72 13.10 38.57
C PRO A 67 1.49 12.12 37.67
N GLN A 68 1.44 10.82 38.02
CA GLN A 68 2.17 9.75 37.34
C GLN A 68 1.24 8.64 36.82
N LEU A 69 1.67 7.95 35.77
CA LEU A 69 1.11 6.68 35.30
C LEU A 69 1.55 5.53 36.23
N PRO A 70 0.96 4.32 36.11
CA PRO A 70 1.42 3.17 36.87
C PRO A 70 2.92 2.92 36.69
N ALA A 71 3.60 2.49 37.77
CA ALA A 71 5.06 2.43 37.82
C ALA A 71 5.71 1.63 36.67
N PRO A 72 5.17 0.49 36.22
CA PRO A 72 5.74 -0.22 35.07
C PRO A 72 5.67 0.59 33.76
N ILE A 73 4.61 1.37 33.56
CA ILE A 73 4.47 2.25 32.40
C ILE A 73 5.46 3.42 32.49
N GLU A 74 5.61 4.03 33.68
CA GLU A 74 6.60 5.09 33.90
C GLU A 74 8.04 4.61 33.65
N ALA A 75 8.34 3.37 34.02
CA ALA A 75 9.63 2.75 33.73
C ALA A 75 9.88 2.64 32.21
N ASN A 76 8.87 2.27 31.41
CA ASN A 76 8.98 2.22 29.95
C ASN A 76 9.19 3.61 29.34
N PHE A 77 8.43 4.61 29.76
CA PHE A 77 8.64 5.99 29.32
C PHE A 77 10.08 6.44 29.60
N THR A 78 10.57 6.18 30.81
CA THR A 78 11.94 6.52 31.22
C THR A 78 12.99 5.80 30.39
N ALA A 79 12.80 4.50 30.14
CA ALA A 79 13.73 3.70 29.33
C ALA A 79 13.79 4.21 27.89
N LEU A 80 12.64 4.47 27.26
CA LEU A 80 12.58 4.98 25.89
C LEU A 80 13.16 6.39 25.77
N ILE A 81 12.98 7.26 26.77
CA ILE A 81 13.63 8.59 26.82
C ILE A 81 15.15 8.44 26.93
N ASN A 82 15.64 7.57 27.80
CA ASN A 82 17.09 7.37 27.99
C ASN A 82 17.78 6.81 26.73
N GLU A 83 17.07 6.00 25.94
CA GLU A 83 17.53 5.49 24.65
C GLU A 83 17.35 6.48 23.48
N GLY A 84 16.83 7.69 23.75
CA GLY A 84 16.57 8.71 22.72
C GLY A 84 15.46 8.33 21.75
N LEU A 85 14.58 7.40 22.13
CA LEU A 85 13.45 6.93 21.33
C LEU A 85 12.15 7.67 21.65
N LEU A 86 12.09 8.42 22.75
CA LEU A 86 10.95 9.25 23.13
C LEU A 86 11.46 10.60 23.63
N GLU A 87 10.78 11.68 23.28
CA GLU A 87 11.20 13.03 23.69
C GLU A 87 11.12 13.22 25.22
N PRO A 88 12.06 13.94 25.86
CA PRO A 88 12.10 14.11 27.32
C PRO A 88 10.86 14.76 27.93
N GLU A 89 10.09 15.52 27.14
CA GLU A 89 8.83 16.13 27.57
C GLU A 89 7.74 15.12 27.96
N TRP A 90 7.87 13.86 27.56
CA TRP A 90 6.95 12.79 27.96
C TRP A 90 7.20 12.25 29.38
N ALA A 91 8.25 12.71 30.06
CA ALA A 91 8.47 12.44 31.48
C ALA A 91 7.38 13.11 32.36
N PRO A 92 7.16 12.64 33.61
CA PRO A 92 6.21 13.26 34.52
C PRO A 92 6.44 14.78 34.67
N GLY A 93 5.38 15.56 34.43
CA GLY A 93 5.41 17.02 34.53
C GLY A 93 5.89 17.76 33.27
N GLY A 94 6.39 17.07 32.25
CA GLY A 94 6.72 17.68 30.96
C GLY A 94 5.49 17.95 30.09
N ARG A 95 4.59 16.97 29.99
CA ARG A 95 3.28 17.08 29.34
C ARG A 95 2.12 16.82 30.32
N PRO A 96 0.91 17.32 30.04
CA PRO A 96 -0.28 17.04 30.85
C PRO A 96 -0.51 15.54 31.04
N TYR A 97 -0.93 15.13 32.24
CA TYR A 97 -1.21 13.73 32.55
C TYR A 97 -2.15 13.07 31.54
N GLN A 98 -3.20 13.78 31.11
CA GLN A 98 -4.16 13.27 30.13
C GLN A 98 -3.54 12.94 28.77
N GLU A 99 -2.51 13.68 28.32
CA GLU A 99 -1.82 13.39 27.07
C GLU A 99 -0.96 12.13 27.23
N ARG A 100 -0.31 11.98 28.38
CA ARG A 100 0.50 10.79 28.70
C ARG A 100 -0.38 9.54 28.80
N LEU A 101 -1.53 9.63 29.47
CA LEU A 101 -2.51 8.55 29.54
C LEU A 101 -3.15 8.26 28.17
N GLY A 102 -3.47 9.30 27.41
CA GLY A 102 -3.97 9.17 26.04
C GLY A 102 -2.96 8.48 25.12
N LEU A 103 -1.66 8.65 25.35
CA LEU A 103 -0.62 7.93 24.60
C LEU A 103 -0.60 6.43 24.94
N VAL A 104 -0.81 6.07 26.21
CA VAL A 104 -1.02 4.67 26.63
C VAL A 104 -2.28 4.08 26.00
N GLY A 105 -3.38 4.84 26.00
CA GLY A 105 -4.61 4.45 25.32
C GLY A 105 -4.44 4.26 23.82
N LYS A 106 -3.66 5.14 23.16
CA LYS A 106 -3.30 5.01 21.75
C LYS A 106 -2.49 3.74 21.50
N ALA A 107 -1.61 3.34 22.43
CA ALA A 107 -0.89 2.07 22.32
C ALA A 107 -1.83 0.87 22.34
N LEU A 108 -2.83 0.85 23.24
CA LEU A 108 -3.88 -0.17 23.27
C LEU A 108 -4.72 -0.18 21.98
N PHE A 109 -5.12 1.00 21.49
CA PHE A 109 -5.87 1.17 20.24
C PHE A 109 -5.14 0.61 19.00
N LYS A 110 -3.81 0.63 19.03
CA LYS A 110 -2.94 0.11 17.95
C LYS A 110 -2.53 -1.34 18.17
N LEU A 111 -2.79 -1.90 19.35
CA LEU A 111 -2.40 -3.25 19.70
C LEU A 111 -3.19 -4.24 18.85
N GLN A 112 -2.45 -5.17 18.24
CA GLN A 112 -3.05 -6.36 17.64
C GLN A 112 -3.27 -7.37 18.75
N TRP A 113 -4.53 -7.70 19.00
CA TRP A 113 -4.89 -8.69 20.01
C TRP A 113 -4.76 -10.10 19.42
N THR A 114 -4.22 -11.02 20.21
CA THR A 114 -4.05 -12.43 19.81
C THR A 114 -5.00 -13.34 20.58
N PRO A 115 -5.25 -14.58 20.10
CA PRO A 115 -6.08 -15.54 20.83
C PRO A 115 -5.58 -15.83 22.25
N GLU A 116 -4.27 -15.76 22.49
CA GLU A 116 -3.70 -15.92 23.83
C GLU A 116 -4.04 -14.75 24.77
N GLN A 117 -4.63 -13.67 24.26
CA GLN A 117 -5.06 -12.49 25.00
C GLN A 117 -6.60 -12.36 25.08
N GLY A 118 -7.37 -13.34 24.58
CA GLY A 118 -8.83 -13.32 24.55
C GLY A 118 -9.44 -12.93 23.20
N ALA A 119 -8.61 -12.66 22.18
CA ALA A 119 -9.14 -12.31 20.87
C ALA A 119 -9.70 -13.56 20.17
N ASN A 120 -10.75 -13.39 19.37
CA ASN A 120 -11.25 -14.53 18.63
C ASN A 120 -10.24 -14.98 17.55
N GLN A 121 -10.18 -16.28 17.24
CA GLN A 121 -9.21 -16.84 16.27
C GLN A 121 -9.39 -16.36 14.82
N LYS A 122 -10.44 -15.60 14.51
CA LYS A 122 -10.84 -15.22 13.14
C LYS A 122 -10.62 -13.73 12.83
N ASP A 123 -10.53 -12.87 13.84
CA ASP A 123 -10.44 -11.42 13.73
C ASP A 123 -9.14 -10.89 14.36
N VAL A 124 -8.02 -11.01 13.64
CA VAL A 124 -6.74 -10.38 14.03
C VAL A 124 -6.68 -8.88 13.67
N THR A 125 -7.79 -8.16 13.88
CA THR A 125 -7.93 -6.75 13.50
C THR A 125 -7.53 -5.81 14.65
N THR A 126 -7.28 -4.54 14.35
CA THR A 126 -6.99 -3.48 15.34
C THR A 126 -8.04 -2.39 15.22
N CYS A 127 -8.30 -1.61 16.26
CA CYS A 127 -9.14 -0.40 16.14
C CYS A 127 -8.62 0.50 15.01
N ARG A 128 -7.29 0.64 14.92
CA ARG A 128 -6.58 1.36 13.85
C ARG A 128 -6.89 0.84 12.44
N ALA A 129 -7.16 -0.44 12.25
CA ALA A 129 -7.44 -1.00 10.92
C ALA A 129 -8.64 -0.30 10.25
N CYS A 130 -9.65 0.08 11.05
CA CYS A 130 -10.83 0.79 10.59
C CYS A 130 -10.80 2.29 10.88
N HIS A 131 -9.99 2.75 11.83
CA HIS A 131 -9.99 4.14 12.29
C HIS A 131 -8.58 4.75 12.25
N SER A 132 -8.06 5.06 11.05
CA SER A 132 -6.66 5.51 10.89
C SER A 132 -6.37 6.55 9.82
N GLN A 133 -7.36 7.08 9.09
CA GLN A 133 -7.09 8.06 8.05
C GLN A 133 -7.75 9.42 8.30
N PRO A 134 -6.99 10.52 8.31
CA PRO A 134 -5.54 10.63 8.12
C PRO A 134 -4.70 10.35 9.40
N SER A 135 -5.37 10.09 10.53
CA SER A 135 -4.75 9.86 11.83
C SER A 135 -5.44 8.74 12.60
N ASP A 136 -4.74 8.16 13.58
CA ASP A 136 -5.32 7.15 14.49
C ASP A 136 -6.55 7.75 15.20
N GLY A 137 -7.71 7.07 15.11
CA GLY A 137 -9.01 7.53 15.60
C GLY A 137 -9.91 8.23 14.56
N ALA A 138 -9.41 8.47 13.34
CA ALA A 138 -10.20 9.09 12.27
C ALA A 138 -11.06 8.05 11.54
N SER A 139 -11.65 8.39 10.39
CA SER A 139 -12.52 7.47 9.64
C SER A 139 -11.74 6.43 8.82
N SER A 140 -12.47 5.49 8.22
CA SER A 140 -11.89 4.33 7.51
C SER A 140 -11.26 4.67 6.17
N ARG A 141 -10.30 3.84 5.73
CA ARG A 141 -10.02 3.70 4.29
C ARG A 141 -11.22 2.98 3.67
N GLY A 142 -11.96 3.65 2.78
CA GLY A 142 -13.21 3.14 2.19
C GLY A 142 -13.19 1.75 1.55
N LEU A 143 -12.02 1.14 1.35
CA LEU A 143 -11.91 -0.24 0.87
C LEU A 143 -12.24 -1.31 1.93
N TYR A 144 -12.02 -1.07 3.22
CA TYR A 144 -12.11 -2.15 4.23
C TYR A 144 -13.48 -2.32 4.89
N THR A 145 -14.34 -1.30 4.83
CA THR A 145 -15.65 -1.29 5.50
C THR A 145 -16.82 -1.68 4.58
N LEU A 146 -16.57 -1.80 3.26
CA LEU A 146 -17.61 -2.09 2.27
C LEU A 146 -17.67 -3.54 1.80
N GLU A 147 -16.61 -4.35 1.98
CA GLU A 147 -16.48 -5.56 1.15
C GLU A 147 -16.83 -6.92 1.77
N ARG A 148 -17.01 -7.11 3.09
CA ARG A 148 -17.39 -8.46 3.58
C ARG A 148 -18.32 -8.46 4.79
N PRO A 149 -19.43 -9.24 4.76
CA PRO A 149 -19.97 -9.81 5.98
C PRO A 149 -18.84 -10.56 6.70
N ILE A 150 -18.68 -10.34 8.00
CA ILE A 150 -17.79 -11.19 8.81
C ILE A 150 -18.27 -12.64 8.63
N PRO A 151 -17.44 -13.56 8.09
CA PRO A 151 -17.85 -14.95 7.89
C PRO A 151 -18.40 -15.51 9.20
N GLU A 152 -19.61 -16.08 9.16
CA GLU A 152 -20.32 -16.69 10.30
C GLU A 152 -20.94 -15.74 11.35
N ARG A 153 -20.82 -14.40 11.20
CA ARG A 153 -21.51 -13.40 12.04
C ARG A 153 -22.40 -12.47 11.19
N PRO A 154 -23.47 -12.98 10.53
CA PRO A 154 -24.34 -12.19 9.66
C PRO A 154 -25.06 -11.02 10.37
N GLU A 155 -25.17 -11.06 11.70
CA GLU A 155 -25.66 -9.98 12.55
C GLU A 155 -24.70 -8.78 12.63
N ILE A 156 -23.41 -8.95 12.31
CA ILE A 156 -22.40 -7.89 12.19
C ILE A 156 -22.23 -7.48 10.72
N GLY A 157 -23.30 -7.62 9.93
CA GLY A 157 -23.41 -7.09 8.59
C GLY A 157 -23.60 -5.57 8.62
N THR A 158 -22.61 -4.80 9.08
CA THR A 158 -22.71 -3.35 8.99
C THR A 158 -22.03 -2.89 7.72
N GLN A 159 -22.82 -2.75 6.64
CA GLN A 159 -22.53 -1.84 5.52
C GLN A 159 -22.57 -0.37 6.01
N THR A 160 -21.96 -0.09 7.16
CA THR A 160 -21.92 1.22 7.80
C THR A 160 -20.48 1.70 7.74
N ASN A 161 -20.25 2.81 7.05
CA ASN A 161 -18.97 3.49 7.04
C ASN A 161 -18.57 3.84 8.49
N ALA A 162 -17.32 3.54 8.85
CA ALA A 162 -16.79 3.87 10.16
C ALA A 162 -16.52 5.36 10.23
N GLY A 163 -17.27 6.06 11.09
CA GLY A 163 -17.09 7.49 11.32
C GLY A 163 -15.80 7.82 12.05
N SER A 164 -15.38 9.07 11.92
CA SER A 164 -14.28 9.64 12.70
C SER A 164 -14.66 9.80 14.17
N MET A 165 -13.71 9.53 15.07
CA MET A 165 -13.84 9.71 16.53
C MET A 165 -13.19 11.01 17.03
N PHE A 166 -12.67 11.84 16.12
CA PHE A 166 -12.02 13.10 16.50
C PHE A 166 -13.04 14.08 17.12
N GLY A 167 -12.64 14.72 18.21
CA GLY A 167 -13.51 15.64 18.96
C GLY A 167 -14.66 14.96 19.72
N SER A 168 -14.72 13.63 19.73
CA SER A 168 -15.83 12.87 20.32
C SER A 168 -16.04 13.17 21.80
N GLY A 169 -14.98 13.24 22.60
CA GLY A 169 -15.10 13.59 24.01
C GLY A 169 -15.63 15.00 24.26
N ALA A 170 -15.20 15.95 23.42
CA ALA A 170 -15.73 17.31 23.48
C ALA A 170 -17.21 17.35 23.09
N ALA A 171 -17.62 16.61 22.05
CA ALA A 171 -19.02 16.49 21.65
C ALA A 171 -19.87 15.84 22.75
N GLU A 172 -19.35 14.83 23.44
CA GLU A 172 -20.02 14.21 24.59
C GLU A 172 -20.24 15.22 25.73
N LEU A 173 -19.20 16.00 26.06
CA LEU A 173 -19.32 17.08 27.04
C LEU A 173 -20.37 18.11 26.61
N LEU A 174 -20.32 18.57 25.35
CA LEU A 174 -21.28 19.54 24.81
C LEU A 174 -22.73 19.02 24.88
N VAL A 175 -22.99 17.80 24.41
CA VAL A 175 -24.32 17.19 24.45
C VAL A 175 -24.82 17.04 25.89
N SER A 176 -23.94 16.70 26.83
CA SER A 176 -24.31 16.63 28.25
C SER A 176 -24.75 18.00 28.80
N GLN A 177 -24.05 19.08 28.42
CA GLN A 177 -24.39 20.46 28.82
C GLN A 177 -25.70 20.92 28.19
N MET A 178 -25.90 20.64 26.90
CA MET A 178 -27.15 20.97 26.19
C MET A 178 -28.35 20.25 26.82
N LYS A 179 -28.23 18.95 27.13
CA LYS A 179 -29.27 18.17 27.81
C LYS A 179 -29.55 18.69 29.21
N ALA A 180 -28.52 19.06 29.98
CA ALA A 180 -28.68 19.69 31.29
C ALA A 180 -29.42 21.04 31.20
N GLY A 181 -29.24 21.76 30.08
CA GLY A 181 -30.00 22.97 29.74
C GLY A 181 -31.42 22.71 29.20
N GLY A 182 -31.87 21.46 29.12
CA GLY A 182 -33.22 21.08 28.67
C GLY A 182 -33.35 20.85 27.15
N ALA A 183 -32.26 20.77 26.40
CA ALA A 183 -32.31 20.52 24.96
C ALA A 183 -32.83 19.09 24.66
N ASN A 184 -33.78 19.00 23.73
CA ASN A 184 -34.26 17.73 23.19
C ASN A 184 -33.43 17.31 21.98
N ILE A 185 -32.34 16.57 22.23
CA ILE A 185 -31.36 16.12 21.25
C ILE A 185 -30.99 14.65 21.48
N THR A 186 -30.36 14.02 20.49
CA THR A 186 -29.81 12.67 20.60
C THR A 186 -28.57 12.63 21.51
N PHE A 187 -27.91 11.48 21.60
CA PHE A 187 -26.53 11.43 22.09
C PHE A 187 -25.55 11.89 21.00
N ALA A 188 -24.30 12.14 21.41
CA ALA A 188 -23.25 12.58 20.51
C ALA A 188 -22.87 11.50 19.49
N HIS A 189 -22.88 10.23 19.91
CA HIS A 189 -22.22 9.17 19.15
C HIS A 189 -23.19 8.28 18.36
N GLY A 190 -22.65 7.67 17.31
CA GLY A 190 -23.39 6.81 16.40
C GLY A 190 -24.20 7.57 15.35
N THR A 191 -24.38 6.95 14.19
CA THR A 191 -25.06 7.57 13.04
C THR A 191 -26.53 7.92 13.32
N GLN A 192 -27.16 7.29 14.33
CA GLN A 192 -28.51 7.58 14.77
C GLN A 192 -28.55 8.34 16.12
N GLY A 193 -27.39 8.75 16.65
CA GLY A 193 -27.27 9.39 17.96
C GLY A 193 -27.70 8.49 19.12
N GLN A 194 -27.49 7.18 18.96
CA GLN A 194 -27.98 6.14 19.87
C GLN A 194 -26.95 5.70 20.91
N ILE A 195 -25.70 6.13 20.78
CA ILE A 195 -24.60 5.72 21.67
C ILE A 195 -24.34 6.84 22.67
N SER A 196 -24.47 6.52 23.96
CA SER A 196 -24.44 7.51 25.04
C SER A 196 -23.07 8.11 25.30
N ASP A 197 -22.01 7.30 25.22
CA ASP A 197 -20.67 7.67 25.68
C ASP A 197 -19.57 6.84 24.98
N ILE A 198 -18.34 7.38 24.98
CA ILE A 198 -17.16 6.75 24.36
C ILE A 198 -16.69 5.50 25.12
N ARG A 199 -16.86 5.43 26.44
CA ARG A 199 -16.48 4.23 27.20
C ARG A 199 -17.27 3.01 26.72
N GLY A 200 -18.57 3.18 26.51
CA GLY A 200 -19.44 2.17 25.93
C GLY A 200 -19.05 1.80 24.49
N VAL A 201 -18.52 2.75 23.70
CA VAL A 201 -17.94 2.45 22.38
C VAL A 201 -16.74 1.54 22.52
N VAL A 202 -15.78 1.86 23.40
CA VAL A 202 -14.57 1.07 23.62
C VAL A 202 -14.94 -0.37 24.02
N VAL A 203 -15.79 -0.52 25.04
CA VAL A 203 -16.23 -1.84 25.53
C VAL A 203 -17.00 -2.60 24.45
N GLY A 204 -17.91 -1.94 23.74
CA GLY A 204 -18.73 -2.57 22.71
C GLY A 204 -17.93 -2.99 21.48
N ALA A 205 -17.00 -2.15 21.02
CA ALA A 205 -16.19 -2.38 19.83
C ALA A 205 -15.16 -3.49 20.04
N ASN A 206 -14.48 -3.52 21.20
CA ASN A 206 -13.57 -4.60 21.57
C ASN A 206 -14.29 -5.96 21.51
N PHE A 207 -15.47 -6.07 22.14
CA PHE A 207 -16.28 -7.29 22.09
C PHE A 207 -16.78 -7.62 20.68
N ALA A 208 -17.39 -6.66 19.99
CA ALA A 208 -18.08 -6.93 18.74
C ALA A 208 -17.14 -7.21 17.56
N HIS A 209 -15.95 -6.59 17.54
CA HIS A 209 -15.04 -6.60 16.39
C HIS A 209 -13.72 -7.34 16.62
N ILE A 210 -13.30 -7.50 17.88
CA ILE A 210 -12.02 -8.14 18.23
C ILE A 210 -12.28 -9.46 18.97
N GLY A 211 -13.43 -9.57 19.65
CA GLY A 211 -13.78 -10.71 20.50
C GLY A 211 -13.48 -10.45 21.97
N ILE A 212 -12.77 -9.38 22.30
CA ILE A 212 -12.29 -9.10 23.65
C ILE A 212 -13.45 -8.80 24.63
N GLU A 213 -13.57 -9.63 25.67
CA GLU A 213 -14.52 -9.52 26.76
C GLU A 213 -13.92 -8.75 27.95
N SER A 214 -14.08 -7.42 27.93
CA SER A 214 -13.64 -6.62 29.08
C SER A 214 -14.38 -7.01 30.36
N VAL A 215 -13.72 -6.82 31.51
CA VAL A 215 -14.32 -7.12 32.83
C VAL A 215 -15.67 -6.40 33.00
N GLU A 216 -15.79 -5.20 32.47
CA GLU A 216 -17.04 -4.41 32.51
C GLU A 216 -18.15 -5.03 31.66
N ARG A 217 -17.78 -5.58 30.49
CA ARG A 217 -18.72 -6.29 29.62
C ARG A 217 -19.27 -7.51 30.33
N ILE A 218 -18.38 -8.33 30.88
CA ILE A 218 -18.75 -9.56 31.60
C ILE A 218 -19.62 -9.22 32.81
N ALA A 219 -19.23 -8.24 33.63
CA ALA A 219 -20.02 -7.81 34.79
C ALA A 219 -21.45 -7.40 34.38
N GLY A 220 -21.58 -6.66 33.28
CA GLY A 220 -22.88 -6.26 32.73
C GLY A 220 -23.73 -7.42 32.22
N VAL A 221 -23.15 -8.34 31.45
CA VAL A 221 -23.86 -9.47 30.80
C VAL A 221 -24.21 -10.57 31.80
N ALA A 222 -23.26 -10.93 32.68
CA ALA A 222 -23.45 -11.98 33.68
C ALA A 222 -24.13 -11.48 34.96
N HIS A 223 -24.35 -10.16 35.09
CA HIS A 223 -24.94 -9.53 36.28
C HIS A 223 -24.18 -9.86 37.58
N VAL A 224 -22.84 -9.79 37.53
CA VAL A 224 -21.94 -10.04 38.67
C VAL A 224 -21.08 -8.80 38.98
N ASP A 225 -20.41 -8.80 40.13
CA ASP A 225 -19.43 -7.75 40.43
C ASP A 225 -18.16 -7.88 39.56
N LEU A 226 -17.37 -6.80 39.49
CA LEU A 226 -16.16 -6.75 38.66
C LEU A 226 -15.10 -7.78 39.08
N ALA A 227 -15.01 -8.10 40.37
CA ALA A 227 -14.04 -9.07 40.87
C ALA A 227 -14.39 -10.49 40.40
N THR A 228 -15.68 -10.84 40.44
CA THR A 228 -16.19 -12.10 39.90
C THR A 228 -16.06 -12.12 38.39
N ALA A 229 -16.43 -11.04 37.70
CA ALA A 229 -16.33 -10.93 36.25
C ALA A 229 -14.90 -11.15 35.74
N ALA A 230 -13.89 -10.66 36.44
CA ALA A 230 -12.48 -10.89 36.10
C ALA A 230 -12.04 -12.36 36.18
N THR A 231 -12.87 -13.26 36.71
CA THR A 231 -12.58 -14.70 36.78
C THR A 231 -13.40 -15.55 35.82
N LEU A 232 -14.31 -14.91 35.07
CA LEU A 232 -15.16 -15.60 34.10
C LEU A 232 -14.54 -15.53 32.70
N ASP A 233 -14.81 -16.58 31.93
CA ASP A 233 -14.48 -16.76 30.52
C ASP A 233 -15.83 -17.13 29.87
N LEU A 234 -16.52 -16.18 29.22
CA LEU A 234 -17.88 -16.42 28.73
C LEU A 234 -17.87 -17.07 27.34
N ASP A 235 -16.83 -16.85 26.54
CA ASP A 235 -16.72 -17.39 25.20
C ASP A 235 -15.97 -18.75 25.13
N GLY A 236 -15.31 -19.13 26.23
CA GLY A 236 -14.72 -20.45 26.46
C GLY A 236 -13.36 -20.64 25.79
N ASP A 237 -12.65 -19.56 25.49
CA ASP A 237 -11.35 -19.61 24.81
C ASP A 237 -10.17 -19.91 25.77
N GLY A 238 -10.43 -19.91 27.09
CA GLY A 238 -9.47 -20.20 28.14
C GLY A 238 -8.75 -18.96 28.71
N VAL A 239 -9.12 -17.75 28.28
CA VAL A 239 -8.60 -16.49 28.80
C VAL A 239 -9.63 -15.84 29.72
N VAL A 240 -9.17 -15.34 30.86
CA VAL A 240 -10.00 -14.54 31.79
C VAL A 240 -9.38 -13.15 31.92
N ASN A 241 -10.20 -12.15 32.27
CA ASN A 241 -9.73 -10.77 32.44
C ASN A 241 -9.02 -10.24 31.18
N GLU A 242 -9.64 -10.44 30.03
CA GLU A 242 -9.05 -10.12 28.74
C GLU A 242 -8.69 -8.63 28.63
N MET A 243 -9.55 -7.76 29.14
CA MET A 243 -9.31 -6.31 29.25
C MET A 243 -9.78 -5.76 30.60
N THR A 244 -8.86 -5.10 31.32
CA THR A 244 -9.13 -4.52 32.64
C THR A 244 -9.90 -3.22 32.54
N VAL A 245 -10.49 -2.77 33.64
CA VAL A 245 -11.14 -1.46 33.74
C VAL A 245 -10.16 -0.30 33.47
N GLY A 246 -8.91 -0.43 33.92
CA GLY A 246 -7.87 0.59 33.71
C GLY A 246 -7.41 0.69 32.26
N GLU A 247 -7.37 -0.42 31.52
CA GLU A 247 -7.12 -0.44 30.08
C GLU A 247 -8.25 0.24 29.31
N VAL A 248 -9.51 -0.08 29.66
CA VAL A 248 -10.69 0.61 29.08
C VAL A 248 -10.61 2.11 29.37
N THR A 249 -10.20 2.52 30.57
CA THR A 249 -10.02 3.93 30.93
C THR A 249 -8.92 4.61 30.12
N ALA A 250 -7.78 3.96 29.91
CA ALA A 250 -6.69 4.51 29.10
C ALA A 250 -7.13 4.72 27.64
N GLU A 251 -7.73 3.69 27.01
CA GLU A 251 -8.23 3.79 25.63
C GLU A 251 -9.37 4.82 25.51
N THR A 252 -10.27 4.89 26.50
CA THR A 252 -11.30 5.93 26.56
C THR A 252 -10.69 7.32 26.66
N ALA A 253 -9.67 7.52 27.50
CA ALA A 253 -9.00 8.82 27.64
C ALA A 253 -8.33 9.26 26.34
N PHE A 254 -7.73 8.32 25.58
CA PHE A 254 -7.21 8.60 24.24
C PHE A 254 -8.29 9.16 23.31
N LEU A 255 -9.41 8.43 23.14
CA LEU A 255 -10.48 8.85 22.24
C LEU A 255 -11.13 10.16 22.69
N MET A 256 -11.35 10.33 23.99
CA MET A 256 -11.92 11.54 24.59
C MET A 256 -11.06 12.79 24.37
N THR A 257 -9.73 12.62 24.28
CA THR A 257 -8.77 13.72 24.14
C THR A 257 -8.27 13.91 22.70
N THR A 258 -8.82 13.16 21.74
CA THR A 258 -8.54 13.41 20.32
C THR A 258 -8.84 14.88 19.98
N PRO A 259 -7.95 15.57 19.24
CA PRO A 259 -8.15 16.96 18.86
C PRO A 259 -9.51 17.19 18.20
N VAL A 260 -10.08 18.38 18.38
CA VAL A 260 -11.24 18.77 17.58
C VAL A 260 -10.78 19.05 16.14
N PRO A 261 -11.49 18.53 15.12
CA PRO A 261 -11.23 18.91 13.74
C PRO A 261 -11.38 20.41 13.53
N ASP A 262 -10.64 20.99 12.58
CA ASP A 262 -10.68 22.42 12.33
C ASP A 262 -10.44 22.75 10.85
N HIS A 263 -10.71 23.99 10.49
CA HIS A 263 -10.40 24.55 9.20
C HIS A 263 -8.89 24.48 8.92
N ALA A 264 -8.54 23.91 7.76
CA ALA A 264 -7.21 23.93 7.17
C ALA A 264 -6.53 25.32 7.24
N ASP A 265 -5.23 25.33 7.57
CA ASP A 265 -4.44 26.55 7.52
C ASP A 265 -4.17 27.02 6.08
N ARG A 266 -3.53 28.19 5.96
CA ARG A 266 -3.23 28.82 4.66
C ARG A 266 -2.33 27.98 3.77
N ASP A 267 -1.38 27.26 4.34
CA ASP A 267 -0.40 26.47 3.60
C ASP A 267 -1.03 25.18 3.09
N VAL A 268 -1.87 24.54 3.90
CA VAL A 268 -2.69 23.39 3.50
C VAL A 268 -3.64 23.80 2.37
N MET A 269 -4.39 24.89 2.53
CA MET A 269 -5.29 25.39 1.49
C MET A 269 -4.55 25.69 0.18
N ALA A 270 -3.36 26.30 0.25
CA ALA A 270 -2.53 26.57 -0.92
C ALA A 270 -2.11 25.27 -1.64
N ARG A 271 -1.72 24.23 -0.89
CA ARG A 271 -1.43 22.89 -1.46
C ARG A 271 -2.63 22.23 -2.11
N MET A 272 -3.84 22.52 -1.61
CA MET A 272 -5.10 22.05 -2.18
C MET A 272 -5.57 22.86 -3.40
N GLY A 273 -4.91 23.99 -3.71
CA GLY A 273 -5.35 24.92 -4.75
C GLY A 273 -6.63 25.68 -4.39
N ILE A 274 -6.93 25.82 -3.09
CA ILE A 274 -8.14 26.48 -2.59
C ILE A 274 -7.78 27.87 -2.05
N SER A 275 -8.50 28.91 -2.49
CA SER A 275 -8.28 30.27 -2.03
C SER A 275 -9.09 30.59 -0.78
N GLN A 276 -8.55 31.45 0.10
CA GLN A 276 -9.30 31.99 1.25
C GLN A 276 -10.61 32.66 0.84
N GLN A 277 -10.63 33.30 -0.33
CA GLN A 277 -11.82 33.95 -0.87
C GLN A 277 -12.92 32.93 -1.20
N SER A 278 -12.56 31.83 -1.86
CA SER A 278 -13.50 30.75 -2.20
C SER A 278 -14.10 30.14 -0.93
N VAL A 279 -13.27 29.89 0.08
CA VAL A 279 -13.73 29.36 1.38
C VAL A 279 -14.65 30.35 2.11
N GLN A 280 -14.33 31.64 2.12
CA GLN A 280 -15.19 32.66 2.72
C GLN A 280 -16.55 32.72 2.01
N GLN A 281 -16.56 32.74 0.68
CA GLN A 281 -17.78 32.77 -0.12
C GLN A 281 -18.65 31.53 0.11
N GLY A 282 -18.04 30.35 0.15
CA GLY A 282 -18.71 29.08 0.46
C GLY A 282 -19.30 29.06 1.87
N ARG A 283 -18.53 29.51 2.86
CA ARG A 283 -18.98 29.62 4.25
C ARG A 283 -20.17 30.57 4.38
N ASP A 284 -20.13 31.72 3.72
CA ASP A 284 -21.23 32.70 3.77
C ASP A 284 -22.51 32.16 3.13
N LEU A 285 -22.40 31.44 2.01
CA LEU A 285 -23.55 30.77 1.39
C LEU A 285 -24.13 29.69 2.32
N PHE A 286 -23.26 28.85 2.89
CA PHE A 286 -23.63 27.75 3.78
C PHE A 286 -24.39 28.24 5.03
N ARG A 287 -23.88 29.29 5.67
CA ARG A 287 -24.42 29.83 6.94
C ARG A 287 -25.70 30.63 6.74
N ARG A 288 -25.84 31.29 5.59
CA ARG A 288 -26.95 32.19 5.33
C ARG A 288 -28.27 31.43 5.09
N PRO A 289 -29.39 31.84 5.70
CA PRO A 289 -30.69 31.20 5.50
C PRO A 289 -31.23 31.44 4.08
N LEU A 290 -32.12 30.56 3.62
CA LEU A 290 -32.77 30.65 2.31
C LEU A 290 -33.44 32.03 2.11
N ALA A 291 -34.14 32.54 3.13
CA ALA A 291 -34.83 33.82 3.08
C ALA A 291 -33.91 35.04 2.87
N ALA A 292 -32.61 34.90 3.18
CA ALA A 292 -31.61 35.93 2.97
C ALA A 292 -30.75 35.67 1.72
N GLY A 293 -31.14 34.72 0.85
CA GLY A 293 -30.41 34.38 -0.36
C GLY A 293 -29.19 33.49 -0.13
N GLY A 294 -29.13 32.75 0.99
CA GLY A 294 -28.18 31.66 1.18
C GLY A 294 -28.75 30.30 0.74
N ILE A 295 -28.05 29.22 1.07
CA ILE A 295 -28.51 27.84 0.77
C ILE A 295 -29.13 27.13 1.98
N GLY A 296 -29.10 27.73 3.17
CA GLY A 296 -29.85 27.24 4.34
C GLY A 296 -29.32 25.96 5.00
N CYS A 297 -28.09 25.52 4.69
CA CYS A 297 -27.48 24.32 5.29
C CYS A 297 -27.38 24.41 6.82
N ALA A 298 -27.09 25.60 7.34
CA ALA A 298 -26.95 25.85 8.77
C ALA A 298 -28.23 25.68 9.61
N SER A 299 -29.38 25.42 8.98
CA SER A 299 -30.64 25.10 9.70
C SER A 299 -30.56 23.79 10.49
N CYS A 300 -29.83 22.80 9.98
CA CYS A 300 -29.53 21.53 10.67
C CYS A 300 -28.04 21.42 10.97
N HIS A 301 -27.17 21.83 10.03
CA HIS A 301 -25.72 21.86 10.24
C HIS A 301 -25.28 23.12 10.99
N THR A 302 -25.75 23.26 12.23
CA THR A 302 -25.48 24.42 13.09
C THR A 302 -23.96 24.62 13.24
N PRO A 303 -23.40 25.76 12.79
CA PRO A 303 -21.95 25.92 12.69
C PRO A 303 -21.19 25.82 14.00
N PHE A 304 -21.71 26.42 15.08
CA PHE A 304 -21.01 26.54 16.35
C PHE A 304 -21.98 26.38 17.51
N HIS A 305 -21.56 25.67 18.55
CA HIS A 305 -22.28 25.57 19.82
C HIS A 305 -21.38 25.97 20.99
N PRO A 306 -21.82 26.89 21.85
CA PRO A 306 -21.02 27.32 22.99
C PRO A 306 -21.00 26.26 24.09
N MET A 307 -19.87 26.17 24.79
CA MET A 307 -19.72 25.32 25.98
C MET A 307 -19.74 26.18 27.24
N THR A 308 -20.34 25.65 28.31
CA THR A 308 -20.35 26.28 29.64
C THR A 308 -19.11 25.93 30.46
N SER A 309 -18.46 24.82 30.12
CA SER A 309 -17.22 24.32 30.71
C SER A 309 -16.47 23.50 29.67
N THR A 310 -15.14 23.51 29.73
CA THR A 310 -14.27 22.62 28.94
C THR A 310 -13.78 21.42 29.76
N ARG A 311 -14.18 21.33 31.04
CA ARG A 311 -13.80 20.25 31.95
C ARG A 311 -14.78 19.09 31.87
N PHE A 312 -14.25 17.91 31.56
CA PHE A 312 -14.95 16.63 31.63
C PHE A 312 -14.40 15.80 32.80
N VAL A 313 -15.24 14.97 33.41
CA VAL A 313 -14.79 14.03 34.46
C VAL A 313 -15.07 12.62 33.98
N LEU A 314 -14.02 11.92 33.56
CA LEU A 314 -14.09 10.54 33.12
C LEU A 314 -14.27 9.63 34.33
N LYS A 315 -15.42 8.94 34.37
CA LYS A 315 -15.75 7.97 35.42
C LYS A 315 -15.36 6.56 35.00
N ASN A 316 -15.17 5.71 36.00
CA ASN A 316 -14.95 4.29 35.84
C ASN A 316 -15.86 3.51 36.83
N PRO A 317 -16.10 2.21 36.61
CA PRO A 317 -16.94 1.40 37.50
C PRO A 317 -16.20 0.73 38.68
N GLN A 318 -14.86 0.73 38.71
CA GLN A 318 -14.08 0.02 39.73
C GLN A 318 -13.82 0.86 40.99
N THR A 319 -13.67 2.18 40.85
CA THR A 319 -13.34 3.11 41.93
C THR A 319 -14.27 4.34 41.89
N PRO A 320 -14.41 5.10 43.00
CA PRO A 320 -15.15 6.36 42.98
C PRO A 320 -14.38 7.52 42.34
N PHE A 321 -13.12 7.29 41.91
CA PHE A 321 -12.27 8.35 41.39
C PHE A 321 -12.71 8.76 39.98
N GLY A 322 -12.89 10.07 39.77
CA GLY A 322 -13.17 10.63 38.46
C GLY A 322 -11.93 11.35 37.93
N LEU A 323 -11.45 10.93 36.77
CA LEU A 323 -10.28 11.53 36.13
C LEU A 323 -10.68 12.85 35.44
N PRO A 324 -10.17 14.01 35.88
CA PRO A 324 -10.45 15.27 35.19
C PRO A 324 -9.71 15.31 33.85
N LEU A 325 -10.45 15.62 32.79
CA LEU A 325 -9.94 15.83 31.44
C LEU A 325 -10.31 17.24 30.97
N ASP A 326 -9.35 17.96 30.42
CA ASP A 326 -9.57 19.22 29.72
C ASP A 326 -9.85 18.91 28.24
N MET A 327 -11.10 19.16 27.82
CA MET A 327 -11.57 18.85 26.47
C MET A 327 -11.04 19.86 25.43
N PRO A 328 -10.57 19.37 24.26
CA PRO A 328 -10.24 20.24 23.15
C PRO A 328 -11.49 20.98 22.67
N HIS A 329 -11.31 22.24 22.26
CA HIS A 329 -12.41 23.13 21.89
C HIS A 329 -11.95 24.19 20.90
N HIS A 330 -12.91 24.78 20.19
CA HIS A 330 -12.72 25.97 19.38
C HIS A 330 -13.03 27.23 20.18
N LEU A 331 -12.62 28.36 19.62
CA LEU A 331 -12.99 29.69 20.10
C LEU A 331 -13.94 30.35 19.10
N ALA A 332 -15.02 30.95 19.61
CA ALA A 332 -15.98 31.67 18.78
C ALA A 332 -15.31 32.83 18.03
N ILE A 333 -15.62 32.97 16.74
CA ILE A 333 -15.19 34.10 15.91
C ILE A 333 -16.30 35.16 15.81
N GLN A 334 -15.98 36.33 15.24
CA GLN A 334 -16.96 37.40 15.07
C GLN A 334 -18.22 36.94 14.32
N GLN A 335 -18.06 36.13 13.27
CA GLN A 335 -19.19 35.58 12.52
C GLN A 335 -20.12 34.69 13.37
N ASP A 336 -19.59 33.98 14.39
CA ASP A 336 -20.43 33.19 15.29
C ASP A 336 -21.27 34.09 16.21
N VAL A 337 -20.73 35.25 16.62
CA VAL A 337 -21.46 36.27 17.39
C VAL A 337 -22.52 36.95 16.53
N ASP A 338 -22.16 37.33 15.31
CA ASP A 338 -23.07 37.98 14.36
C ASP A 338 -24.26 37.08 14.01
N ASP A 339 -24.03 35.77 13.94
CA ASP A 339 -25.08 34.75 13.71
C ASP A 339 -25.88 34.42 14.99
N GLY A 340 -25.53 34.98 16.15
CA GLY A 340 -26.18 34.72 17.43
C GLY A 340 -25.88 33.34 18.03
N LEU A 341 -24.82 32.66 17.56
CA LEU A 341 -24.38 31.35 18.05
C LEU A 341 -23.44 31.45 19.26
N ALA A 342 -22.87 32.63 19.50
CA ALA A 342 -22.00 32.92 20.63
C ALA A 342 -22.32 34.29 21.22
N THR A 343 -22.04 34.48 22.52
CA THR A 343 -22.23 35.77 23.20
C THR A 343 -21.05 36.72 23.03
N SER A 344 -19.86 36.19 22.75
CA SER A 344 -18.64 36.97 22.57
C SER A 344 -17.57 36.21 21.78
N VAL A 345 -16.71 36.94 21.07
CA VAL A 345 -15.50 36.38 20.45
C VAL A 345 -14.63 35.77 21.53
N GLY A 346 -14.07 34.59 21.28
CA GLY A 346 -13.26 33.85 22.24
C GLY A 346 -14.05 32.97 23.21
N GLN A 347 -15.38 32.92 23.13
CA GLN A 347 -16.17 31.97 23.92
C GLN A 347 -15.80 30.53 23.53
N PRO A 348 -15.46 29.64 24.49
CA PRO A 348 -15.23 28.23 24.21
C PRO A 348 -16.47 27.55 23.64
N GLY A 349 -16.28 26.70 22.64
CA GLY A 349 -17.36 25.91 22.05
C GLY A 349 -16.85 24.98 20.96
N LEU A 350 -17.76 24.35 20.24
CA LEU A 350 -17.41 23.42 19.17
C LEU A 350 -18.01 23.83 17.85
N ARG A 351 -17.18 23.82 16.82
CA ARG A 351 -17.55 24.04 15.43
C ARG A 351 -17.93 22.71 14.75
N VAL A 352 -18.95 22.05 15.28
CA VAL A 352 -19.39 20.70 14.85
C VAL A 352 -20.11 20.66 13.50
N TYR A 353 -20.69 21.78 13.07
CA TYR A 353 -21.58 21.82 11.89
C TYR A 353 -22.70 20.77 11.95
N GLY A 354 -23.36 20.68 13.10
CA GLY A 354 -24.41 19.72 13.40
C GLY A 354 -25.19 20.18 14.62
N ASP A 355 -26.39 19.65 14.82
CA ASP A 355 -27.27 20.06 15.92
C ASP A 355 -27.69 18.91 16.84
N PHE A 356 -27.15 17.71 16.61
CA PHE A 356 -27.46 16.48 17.34
C PHE A 356 -28.95 16.13 17.35
N LYS A 357 -29.72 16.58 16.36
CA LYS A 357 -31.13 16.22 16.21
C LYS A 357 -31.32 15.23 15.08
N LYS A 358 -32.47 14.58 15.11
CA LYS A 358 -32.93 13.74 14.00
C LYS A 358 -33.74 14.55 13.02
N HIS A 359 -33.43 14.41 11.74
CA HIS A 359 -34.12 15.07 10.63
C HIS A 359 -34.49 14.06 9.56
N ASP A 360 -35.61 14.31 8.88
CA ASP A 360 -35.91 13.63 7.62
C ASP A 360 -34.98 14.16 6.52
N MET A 361 -34.02 13.35 6.07
CA MET A 361 -33.07 13.66 5.00
C MET A 361 -33.45 12.97 3.68
N GLY A 362 -34.63 12.36 3.61
CA GLY A 362 -35.10 11.61 2.46
C GLY A 362 -34.41 10.24 2.26
N PRO A 363 -34.94 9.40 1.35
CA PRO A 363 -34.49 8.02 1.18
C PRO A 363 -33.16 7.90 0.42
N ALA A 364 -32.76 8.90 -0.37
CA ALA A 364 -31.54 8.84 -1.19
C ALA A 364 -30.25 8.79 -0.35
N MET A 365 -30.32 9.23 0.91
CA MET A 365 -29.20 9.18 1.85
C MET A 365 -29.02 7.79 2.48
N PHE A 366 -29.96 6.84 2.29
CA PHE A 366 -30.02 5.58 3.06
C PHE A 366 -30.40 4.36 2.23
N ALA A 367 -29.58 3.30 2.31
CA ALA A 367 -29.83 2.04 1.60
C ALA A 367 -31.05 1.24 2.11
N ASN A 368 -31.48 1.44 3.36
CA ASN A 368 -32.51 0.62 4.00
C ASN A 368 -33.93 1.21 3.90
N GLY A 369 -34.15 2.26 3.10
CA GLY A 369 -35.45 2.90 2.92
C GLY A 369 -35.94 3.76 4.09
N GLY A 370 -35.16 3.90 5.17
CA GLY A 370 -35.40 4.91 6.19
C GLY A 370 -35.14 6.31 5.67
N THR A 371 -35.71 7.33 6.31
CA THR A 371 -35.50 8.75 5.91
C THR A 371 -34.98 9.62 7.05
N VAL A 372 -35.02 9.15 8.30
CA VAL A 372 -34.69 9.94 9.49
C VAL A 372 -33.36 9.50 10.12
N MET A 373 -32.45 10.45 10.35
CA MET A 373 -31.13 10.24 10.97
C MET A 373 -30.69 11.44 11.82
N LYS A 374 -29.71 11.22 12.69
CA LYS A 374 -28.97 12.33 13.34
C LYS A 374 -28.22 13.13 12.26
N THR A 375 -28.26 14.46 12.32
CA THR A 375 -27.38 15.32 11.51
C THR A 375 -25.92 14.89 11.70
N ALA A 376 -25.22 14.60 10.60
CA ALA A 376 -23.79 14.30 10.67
C ALA A 376 -22.99 15.57 10.98
N GLU A 377 -21.99 15.43 11.85
CA GLU A 377 -20.99 16.47 12.09
C GLU A 377 -20.13 16.66 10.82
N LEU A 378 -19.94 17.90 10.36
CA LEU A 378 -19.16 18.18 9.12
C LEU A 378 -17.77 18.74 9.38
N TRP A 379 -17.36 18.83 10.65
CA TRP A 379 -16.09 19.42 11.08
C TRP A 379 -14.83 18.74 10.54
N ASP A 380 -14.96 17.52 10.03
CA ASP A 380 -13.90 16.72 9.41
C ASP A 380 -14.32 16.13 8.06
N VAL A 381 -15.39 16.63 7.43
CA VAL A 381 -15.90 16.08 6.16
C VAL A 381 -14.87 16.15 5.01
N GLY A 382 -13.90 17.05 5.09
CA GLY A 382 -12.76 17.09 4.18
C GLY A 382 -11.71 16.03 4.47
N SER A 383 -11.66 15.46 5.67
CA SER A 383 -10.81 14.29 5.95
C SER A 383 -11.57 12.98 5.79
N ASP A 384 -12.89 13.02 5.92
CA ASP A 384 -13.77 11.85 5.94
C ASP A 384 -14.18 11.38 4.53
N ALA A 385 -13.90 10.11 4.23
CA ALA A 385 -14.48 9.39 3.11
C ALA A 385 -14.41 7.89 3.42
N PRO A 386 -15.33 7.06 2.87
CA PRO A 386 -16.38 7.39 1.93
C PRO A 386 -17.63 7.97 2.60
N LEU A 387 -18.22 9.01 2.02
CA LEU A 387 -19.35 9.75 2.55
C LEU A 387 -20.66 8.95 2.52
N LEU A 388 -21.58 9.40 3.36
CA LEU A 388 -22.83 8.75 3.74
C LEU A 388 -22.64 7.52 4.62
N ARG A 389 -23.73 7.13 5.30
CA ARG A 389 -23.76 6.00 6.22
C ARG A 389 -23.22 4.72 5.61
N ASN A 390 -23.45 4.47 4.32
CA ASN A 390 -23.05 3.25 3.62
C ASN A 390 -21.86 3.47 2.67
N GLY A 391 -21.20 4.63 2.72
CA GLY A 391 -20.09 4.95 1.82
C GLY A 391 -20.44 5.08 0.34
N SER A 392 -21.74 5.11 -0.05
CA SER A 392 -22.13 4.98 -1.45
C SER A 392 -21.74 6.16 -2.35
N LEU A 393 -21.30 7.27 -1.77
CA LEU A 393 -20.89 8.46 -2.53
C LEU A 393 -19.38 8.68 -2.59
N GLY A 394 -18.57 7.75 -2.08
CA GLY A 394 -17.12 7.91 -2.06
C GLY A 394 -16.74 9.26 -1.45
N SER A 395 -15.86 10.04 -2.06
CA SER A 395 -15.49 11.38 -1.58
C SER A 395 -16.35 12.53 -2.14
N SER A 396 -17.50 12.24 -2.77
CA SER A 396 -18.28 13.27 -3.49
C SER A 396 -19.14 14.12 -2.55
N ILE A 397 -18.59 15.24 -2.07
CA ILE A 397 -19.32 16.24 -1.28
C ILE A 397 -20.48 16.86 -2.09
N ASP A 398 -20.27 17.19 -3.36
CA ASP A 398 -21.35 17.69 -4.24
C ASP A 398 -22.49 16.67 -4.36
N GLY A 399 -22.14 15.38 -4.56
CA GLY A 399 -23.10 14.29 -4.59
C GLY A 399 -23.88 14.18 -3.27
N ALA A 400 -23.20 14.31 -2.14
CA ALA A 400 -23.81 14.22 -0.81
C ALA A 400 -24.78 15.38 -0.57
N ILE A 401 -24.44 16.60 -0.99
CA ILE A 401 -25.34 17.74 -0.91
C ILE A 401 -26.60 17.48 -1.76
N ARG A 402 -26.44 17.00 -2.99
CA ARG A 402 -27.56 16.73 -3.91
C ARG A 402 -28.45 15.57 -3.46
N ALA A 403 -27.93 14.65 -2.67
CA ALA A 403 -28.68 13.51 -2.15
C ALA A 403 -29.65 13.87 -1.01
N HIS A 404 -29.57 15.09 -0.45
CA HIS A 404 -30.50 15.53 0.59
C HIS A 404 -31.94 15.63 0.05
N GLY A 405 -32.85 14.90 0.68
CA GLY A 405 -34.29 15.02 0.53
C GLY A 405 -34.96 15.49 1.83
N GLY A 406 -36.26 15.24 1.98
CA GLY A 406 -37.00 15.57 3.19
C GLY A 406 -36.90 17.05 3.58
N GLU A 407 -36.57 17.32 4.85
CA GLU A 407 -36.31 18.65 5.40
C GLU A 407 -35.12 19.35 4.71
N GLY A 408 -34.14 18.59 4.22
CA GLY A 408 -32.97 19.10 3.50
C GLY A 408 -33.22 19.44 2.03
N LEU A 409 -34.37 19.07 1.45
CA LEU A 409 -34.63 19.19 0.01
C LEU A 409 -34.56 20.65 -0.47
N ALA A 410 -35.05 21.60 0.32
CA ALA A 410 -35.01 23.02 -0.04
C ALA A 410 -33.57 23.53 -0.14
N ALA A 411 -32.69 23.09 0.77
CA ALA A 411 -31.28 23.43 0.75
C ALA A 411 -30.55 22.80 -0.46
N ALA A 412 -30.85 21.52 -0.75
CA ALA A 412 -30.31 20.82 -1.92
C ALA A 412 -30.67 21.53 -3.23
N ASN A 413 -31.93 21.94 -3.38
CA ASN A 413 -32.41 22.67 -4.55
C ASN A 413 -31.76 24.07 -4.66
N ALA A 414 -31.63 24.78 -3.53
CA ALA A 414 -30.96 26.09 -3.51
C ALA A 414 -29.49 25.97 -3.93
N TYR A 415 -28.78 24.95 -3.44
CA TYR A 415 -27.41 24.63 -3.87
C TYR A 415 -27.34 24.30 -5.37
N ALA A 416 -28.26 23.46 -5.87
CA ALA A 416 -28.31 23.08 -7.27
C ALA A 416 -28.58 24.27 -8.21
N ALA A 417 -29.27 25.31 -7.73
CA ALA A 417 -29.56 26.53 -8.46
C ALA A 417 -28.42 27.57 -8.47
N LEU A 418 -27.38 27.40 -7.65
CA LEU A 418 -26.19 28.26 -7.68
C LEU A 418 -25.42 28.12 -9.00
N SER A 419 -24.63 29.14 -9.34
CA SER A 419 -23.64 29.02 -10.41
C SER A 419 -22.59 27.96 -10.07
N SER A 420 -21.93 27.38 -11.08
CA SER A 420 -20.89 26.38 -10.87
C SER A 420 -19.72 26.89 -10.01
N SER A 421 -19.39 28.18 -10.08
CA SER A 421 -18.36 28.77 -9.21
C SER A 421 -18.81 28.80 -7.75
N SER A 422 -20.05 29.20 -7.48
CA SER A 422 -20.58 29.25 -6.11
C SER A 422 -20.83 27.85 -5.53
N GLN A 423 -21.18 26.86 -6.37
CA GLN A 423 -21.20 25.46 -5.96
C GLN A 423 -19.80 24.97 -5.55
N ALA A 424 -18.77 25.34 -6.32
CA ALA A 424 -17.39 25.03 -6.00
C ALA A 424 -16.91 25.73 -4.72
N ASP A 425 -17.32 26.96 -4.46
CA ASP A 425 -16.99 27.68 -3.22
C ASP A 425 -17.53 26.96 -1.98
N VAL A 426 -18.79 26.52 -2.02
CA VAL A 426 -19.41 25.74 -0.93
C VAL A 426 -18.68 24.41 -0.73
N VAL A 427 -18.38 23.70 -1.82
CA VAL A 427 -17.63 22.43 -1.74
C VAL A 427 -16.22 22.67 -1.20
N ASN A 428 -15.53 23.70 -1.63
CA ASN A 428 -14.19 24.04 -1.15
C ASN A 428 -14.20 24.40 0.34
N PHE A 429 -15.22 25.10 0.83
CA PHE A 429 -15.41 25.35 2.25
C PHE A 429 -15.54 24.05 3.07
N LEU A 430 -16.27 23.05 2.55
CA LEU A 430 -16.41 21.75 3.21
C LEU A 430 -15.12 20.91 3.12
N ARG A 431 -14.42 20.95 1.98
CA ARG A 431 -13.16 20.22 1.76
C ARG A 431 -12.04 20.64 2.72
N VAL A 432 -12.09 21.85 3.26
CA VAL A 432 -11.08 22.36 4.21
C VAL A 432 -11.43 22.10 5.67
N GLN A 433 -12.52 21.39 5.98
CA GLN A 433 -12.81 20.92 7.33
C GLN A 433 -12.00 19.63 7.58
N LEU A 434 -10.87 19.73 8.30
CA LEU A 434 -9.83 18.69 8.33
C LEU A 434 -9.46 18.23 9.74
N ILE A 435 -9.04 16.97 9.82
CA ILE A 435 -8.43 16.38 11.02
C ILE A 435 -6.97 16.80 11.09
N GLN A 436 -6.62 17.61 12.10
CA GLN A 436 -5.25 18.07 12.36
C GLN A 436 -4.59 18.75 11.13
N GLY A 437 -5.38 19.41 10.27
CA GLY A 437 -4.89 20.01 9.02
C GLY A 437 -4.39 19.00 7.97
N LYS A 438 -4.58 17.69 8.20
CA LYS A 438 -4.16 16.64 7.28
C LYS A 438 -5.21 16.45 6.20
N VAL A 439 -4.77 16.39 4.95
CA VAL A 439 -5.64 16.12 3.80
C VAL A 439 -6.02 14.64 3.75
N GLY A 440 -7.31 14.36 3.54
CA GLY A 440 -7.86 13.01 3.34
C GLY A 440 -8.56 12.87 1.99
N GLU A 441 -9.20 11.73 1.72
CA GLU A 441 -9.90 11.49 0.45
C GLU A 441 -11.08 12.46 0.22
N GLY A 442 -11.79 12.86 1.29
CA GLY A 442 -12.85 13.88 1.25
C GLY A 442 -12.37 15.29 0.87
N SER A 443 -11.06 15.54 0.98
CA SER A 443 -10.48 16.87 0.77
C SER A 443 -10.29 17.15 -0.71
N GLY A 444 -10.47 16.15 -1.57
CA GLY A 444 -10.14 16.19 -3.00
C GLY A 444 -8.66 16.44 -3.30
N ALA A 445 -7.83 16.72 -2.29
CA ALA A 445 -6.38 16.64 -2.41
C ALA A 445 -6.05 15.14 -2.44
N GLN A 446 -5.49 14.67 -3.55
CA GLN A 446 -4.73 13.43 -3.49
C GLN A 446 -3.68 13.63 -2.38
N PRO A 447 -3.52 12.71 -1.42
CA PRO A 447 -2.35 12.70 -0.54
C PRO A 447 -1.10 12.92 -1.38
N PRO A 448 -0.05 13.59 -0.85
CA PRO A 448 1.24 13.59 -1.51
C PRO A 448 1.54 12.17 -1.97
N LEU A 449 1.91 11.99 -3.24
CA LEU A 449 2.33 10.67 -3.70
C LEU A 449 3.40 10.19 -2.72
N PRO A 450 3.33 8.94 -2.22
CA PRO A 450 4.39 8.40 -1.38
C PRO A 450 5.73 8.51 -2.15
N PRO A 451 6.89 8.43 -1.47
CA PRO A 451 8.15 8.26 -2.17
C PRO A 451 8.07 7.06 -3.14
N ASP A 452 8.79 7.13 -4.26
CA ASP A 452 8.90 6.00 -5.17
C ASP A 452 9.37 4.75 -4.39
N PRO A 453 8.79 3.56 -4.65
CA PRO A 453 9.20 2.36 -3.96
C PRO A 453 10.62 1.97 -4.39
N ASP A 454 11.43 1.54 -3.43
CA ASP A 454 12.74 0.99 -3.72
C ASP A 454 12.64 -0.49 -4.05
N ALA A 455 13.42 -0.93 -5.04
CA ALA A 455 13.47 -2.31 -5.47
C ALA A 455 14.91 -2.72 -5.78
N ASN A 456 15.27 -3.94 -5.37
CA ASN A 456 16.51 -4.62 -5.70
C ASN A 456 16.20 -6.04 -6.18
N LEU A 457 16.85 -6.44 -7.28
CA LEU A 457 16.78 -7.80 -7.82
C LEU A 457 18.17 -8.25 -8.23
N THR A 458 18.58 -9.43 -7.78
CA THR A 458 19.87 -10.05 -8.12
C THR A 458 19.68 -11.50 -8.53
N ALA A 459 20.63 -12.03 -9.29
CA ALA A 459 20.72 -13.45 -9.63
C ALA A 459 22.06 -14.00 -9.14
N SER A 460 22.08 -15.25 -8.66
CA SER A 460 23.29 -15.91 -8.17
C SER A 460 24.40 -16.02 -9.23
N ALA A 461 24.03 -16.03 -10.52
CA ALA A 461 24.96 -15.94 -11.64
C ALA A 461 24.28 -15.32 -12.88
N GLY A 462 25.07 -14.64 -13.73
CA GLY A 462 24.57 -14.06 -14.99
C GLY A 462 24.52 -15.03 -16.18
N VAL A 463 25.07 -16.24 -16.04
CA VAL A 463 25.09 -17.28 -17.09
C VAL A 463 24.83 -18.65 -16.47
N THR A 464 24.01 -19.48 -17.12
CA THR A 464 23.73 -20.86 -16.72
C THR A 464 23.67 -21.79 -17.94
N ALA A 465 23.79 -23.11 -17.73
CA ALA A 465 23.45 -24.09 -18.77
C ALA A 465 21.93 -24.18 -18.94
N PRO A 466 21.40 -24.67 -20.08
CA PRO A 466 19.95 -24.81 -20.26
C PRO A 466 19.31 -25.63 -19.14
N GLY A 467 18.36 -25.03 -18.41
CA GLY A 467 17.69 -25.66 -17.27
C GLY A 467 18.52 -25.72 -15.98
N GLY A 468 19.71 -25.13 -15.96
CA GLY A 468 20.54 -25.02 -14.76
C GLY A 468 19.93 -24.06 -13.72
N PRO A 469 20.03 -24.37 -12.42
CA PRO A 469 19.39 -23.58 -11.37
C PRO A 469 20.07 -22.21 -11.19
N ILE A 470 19.26 -21.16 -11.08
CA ILE A 470 19.68 -19.80 -10.72
C ILE A 470 18.81 -19.34 -9.57
N THR A 471 19.43 -18.81 -8.52
CA THR A 471 18.69 -18.22 -7.40
C THR A 471 18.50 -16.74 -7.67
N LEU A 472 17.26 -16.30 -7.77
CA LEU A 472 16.88 -14.90 -7.74
C LEU A 472 16.69 -14.47 -6.29
N THR A 473 17.15 -13.28 -5.93
CA THR A 473 16.95 -12.69 -4.60
C THR A 473 16.52 -11.25 -4.76
N TRP A 474 15.46 -10.86 -4.04
CA TRP A 474 14.90 -9.52 -4.11
C TRP A 474 14.58 -8.94 -2.73
N SER A 475 14.58 -7.61 -2.68
CA SER A 475 14.05 -6.83 -1.57
C SER A 475 13.40 -5.55 -2.11
N THR A 476 12.35 -5.11 -1.43
CA THR A 476 11.61 -3.88 -1.77
C THR A 476 11.29 -3.11 -0.49
N HIS A 477 11.14 -1.79 -0.61
CA HIS A 477 10.74 -0.91 0.49
C HIS A 477 9.74 0.13 -0.04
N GLY A 478 8.70 0.44 0.74
CA GLY A 478 7.68 1.42 0.38
C GLY A 478 6.72 0.98 -0.74
N ALA A 479 6.67 -0.31 -1.08
CA ALA A 479 5.75 -0.88 -2.06
C ALA A 479 4.48 -1.43 -1.40
N ASP A 480 3.33 -1.29 -2.06
CA ASP A 480 2.05 -1.89 -1.68
C ASP A 480 1.85 -3.26 -2.37
N GLN A 481 2.47 -3.45 -3.53
CA GLN A 481 2.41 -4.68 -4.34
C GLN A 481 3.77 -4.96 -4.98
N VAL A 482 4.14 -6.24 -5.06
CA VAL A 482 5.36 -6.69 -5.76
C VAL A 482 5.04 -7.86 -6.67
N THR A 483 5.50 -7.80 -7.91
CA THR A 483 5.39 -8.88 -8.90
C THR A 483 6.76 -9.19 -9.51
N LEU A 484 6.97 -10.44 -9.91
CA LEU A 484 8.17 -10.90 -10.57
C LEU A 484 7.79 -11.62 -11.87
N ASP A 485 8.37 -11.18 -12.98
CA ASP A 485 8.12 -11.71 -14.32
C ASP A 485 9.42 -12.22 -14.95
N PRO A 486 9.37 -13.10 -15.96
CA PRO A 486 8.17 -13.72 -16.52
C PRO A 486 7.68 -14.94 -15.73
N GLY A 487 6.36 -15.08 -15.62
CA GLY A 487 5.70 -16.35 -15.27
C GLY A 487 5.73 -16.75 -13.78
N ILE A 488 6.09 -15.82 -12.89
CA ILE A 488 6.09 -16.03 -11.44
C ILE A 488 4.90 -15.30 -10.79
N GLY A 489 4.65 -14.04 -11.16
CA GLY A 489 3.51 -13.27 -10.67
C GLY A 489 3.77 -12.60 -9.31
N PRO A 490 2.74 -12.42 -8.46
CA PRO A 490 2.88 -11.76 -7.17
C PRO A 490 3.86 -12.47 -6.23
N VAL A 491 4.72 -11.70 -5.56
CA VAL A 491 5.71 -12.20 -4.58
C VAL A 491 5.70 -11.37 -3.30
N SER A 492 6.29 -11.88 -2.23
CA SER A 492 6.50 -11.13 -0.97
C SER A 492 7.46 -9.95 -1.16
N PHE A 493 7.41 -8.96 -0.26
CA PHE A 493 8.24 -7.74 -0.32
C PHE A 493 9.76 -7.99 -0.25
N ALA A 494 10.17 -9.12 0.33
CA ALA A 494 11.53 -9.64 0.21
C ALA A 494 11.47 -11.17 0.08
N GLY A 495 12.45 -11.76 -0.60
CA GLY A 495 12.47 -13.20 -0.81
C GLY A 495 13.59 -13.68 -1.71
N SER A 496 13.62 -15.00 -1.87
CA SER A 496 14.54 -15.68 -2.79
C SER A 496 13.86 -16.90 -3.40
N MET A 497 14.15 -17.17 -4.67
CA MET A 497 13.60 -18.33 -5.38
C MET A 497 14.56 -18.90 -6.40
N VAL A 498 14.46 -20.21 -6.65
CA VAL A 498 15.26 -20.88 -7.69
C VAL A 498 14.45 -20.97 -8.99
N VAL A 499 15.04 -20.49 -10.09
CA VAL A 499 14.51 -20.58 -11.45
C VAL A 499 15.44 -21.43 -12.34
N LYS A 500 14.90 -22.01 -13.41
CA LYS A 500 15.65 -22.88 -14.35
C LYS A 500 15.40 -22.47 -15.80
N PRO A 501 15.95 -21.35 -16.27
CA PRO A 501 15.70 -20.85 -17.61
C PRO A 501 16.28 -21.78 -18.68
N LEU A 502 15.51 -22.04 -19.74
CA LEU A 502 15.93 -22.86 -20.90
C LEU A 502 16.54 -22.01 -22.02
N SER A 503 16.24 -20.72 -22.05
CA SER A 503 16.74 -19.72 -22.99
C SER A 503 17.14 -18.45 -22.23
N PRO A 504 17.92 -17.53 -22.82
CA PRO A 504 18.20 -16.24 -22.21
C PRO A 504 16.90 -15.57 -21.75
N THR A 505 16.80 -15.28 -20.46
CA THR A 505 15.56 -14.78 -19.83
C THR A 505 15.90 -13.57 -19.00
N THR A 506 15.20 -12.46 -19.25
CA THR A 506 15.25 -11.27 -18.40
C THR A 506 14.15 -11.39 -17.36
N PHE A 507 14.54 -11.51 -16.09
CA PHE A 507 13.59 -11.43 -14.99
C PHE A 507 13.40 -9.98 -14.57
N THR A 508 12.17 -9.55 -14.35
CA THR A 508 11.80 -8.18 -13.99
C THR A 508 10.95 -8.19 -12.73
N LEU A 509 11.45 -7.57 -11.67
CA LEU A 509 10.72 -7.29 -10.45
C LEU A 509 10.03 -5.93 -10.61
N THR A 510 8.73 -5.87 -10.35
CA THR A 510 7.94 -4.64 -10.35
C THR A 510 7.38 -4.41 -8.94
N ALA A 511 7.87 -3.38 -8.27
CA ALA A 511 7.35 -2.89 -7.00
C ALA A 511 6.43 -1.71 -7.27
N THR A 512 5.22 -1.69 -6.72
CA THR A 512 4.20 -0.67 -7.02
C THR A 512 3.62 -0.10 -5.73
N ASN A 513 3.49 1.21 -5.68
CA ASN A 513 2.67 1.93 -4.71
C ASN A 513 1.84 3.00 -5.42
N ARG A 514 1.18 3.88 -4.67
CA ARG A 514 0.38 4.99 -5.21
C ARG A 514 1.19 6.00 -6.07
N ALA A 515 2.50 6.12 -5.89
CA ALA A 515 3.37 6.97 -6.73
C ALA A 515 3.58 6.38 -8.12
N GLY A 516 3.54 5.05 -8.22
CA GLY A 516 3.68 4.32 -9.46
C GLY A 516 4.56 3.08 -9.31
N PRO A 517 4.81 2.34 -10.41
CA PRO A 517 5.68 1.18 -10.40
C PRO A 517 7.16 1.57 -10.57
N VAL A 518 8.04 0.94 -9.80
CA VAL A 518 9.49 0.88 -10.03
C VAL A 518 9.89 -0.54 -10.42
N THR A 519 10.68 -0.66 -11.48
CA THR A 519 11.13 -1.95 -12.01
C THR A 519 12.64 -2.16 -11.85
N ARG A 520 13.04 -3.40 -11.56
CA ARG A 520 14.42 -3.88 -11.65
C ARG A 520 14.50 -5.16 -12.45
N SER A 521 15.49 -5.25 -13.33
CA SER A 521 15.64 -6.44 -14.17
C SER A 521 17.03 -7.04 -14.06
N VAL A 522 17.10 -8.37 -14.14
CA VAL A 522 18.34 -9.12 -14.26
C VAL A 522 18.25 -10.06 -15.47
N LEU A 523 19.23 -9.98 -16.37
CA LEU A 523 19.35 -10.90 -17.50
C LEU A 523 20.15 -12.13 -17.09
N VAL A 524 19.53 -13.30 -17.18
CA VAL A 524 20.22 -14.59 -17.07
C VAL A 524 20.45 -15.13 -18.47
N LYS A 525 21.70 -15.21 -18.90
CA LYS A 525 22.08 -15.82 -20.18
C LYS A 525 22.10 -17.34 -20.05
N VAL A 526 21.74 -18.03 -21.13
CA VAL A 526 21.86 -19.49 -21.22
C VAL A 526 22.95 -19.84 -22.22
N ALA A 527 24.02 -20.48 -21.77
CA ALA A 527 25.12 -20.92 -22.62
C ALA A 527 24.70 -22.16 -23.41
N LEU A 528 24.50 -22.01 -24.72
CA LEU A 528 24.26 -23.15 -25.61
C LEU A 528 25.55 -23.99 -25.73
N PRO A 529 25.45 -25.34 -25.80
CA PRO A 529 26.61 -26.16 -26.13
C PRO A 529 27.11 -25.78 -27.53
N THR A 530 28.38 -25.38 -27.65
CA THR A 530 29.01 -25.16 -28.95
C THR A 530 29.22 -26.51 -29.64
N ALA A 531 28.64 -26.68 -30.82
CA ALA A 531 28.88 -27.87 -31.64
C ALA A 531 30.38 -27.95 -32.05
N PRO A 532 31.01 -29.13 -32.01
CA PRO A 532 32.39 -29.28 -32.46
C PRO A 532 32.49 -29.03 -33.97
N ALA A 533 33.49 -28.24 -34.38
CA ALA A 533 33.74 -27.94 -35.79
C ALA A 533 34.07 -29.23 -36.58
N PRO A 534 33.50 -29.45 -37.79
CA PRO A 534 33.80 -30.63 -38.58
C PRO A 534 35.25 -30.64 -39.05
N THR A 535 35.94 -31.76 -38.86
CA THR A 535 37.29 -32.01 -39.37
C THR A 535 37.29 -32.05 -40.91
N PRO A 536 38.14 -31.28 -41.60
CA PRO A 536 38.12 -31.23 -43.05
C PRO A 536 38.68 -32.52 -43.67
N THR A 537 37.93 -33.12 -44.60
CA THR A 537 38.28 -34.38 -45.29
C THR A 537 39.22 -34.12 -46.47
N PRO A 538 40.24 -34.96 -46.75
CA PRO A 538 41.07 -34.84 -47.95
C PRO A 538 40.23 -34.93 -49.25
N PRO A 539 40.55 -34.15 -50.30
CA PRO A 539 39.83 -34.24 -51.55
C PRO A 539 40.05 -35.59 -52.26
N THR A 540 39.05 -36.05 -53.00
CA THR A 540 39.17 -37.23 -53.90
C THR A 540 38.80 -36.86 -55.32
N ALA A 541 39.34 -37.59 -56.31
CA ALA A 541 39.10 -37.37 -57.72
C ALA A 541 38.98 -38.70 -58.49
N THR A 542 37.98 -38.81 -59.35
CA THR A 542 37.79 -39.94 -60.28
C THR A 542 37.45 -39.42 -61.66
N LEU A 543 38.11 -39.95 -62.70
CA LEU A 543 37.88 -39.58 -64.09
C LEU A 543 37.89 -40.84 -64.97
N THR A 544 36.89 -40.97 -65.85
CA THR A 544 36.75 -42.08 -66.81
C THR A 544 36.45 -41.55 -68.20
N ALA A 545 36.79 -42.33 -69.24
CA ALA A 545 36.53 -42.00 -70.64
C ALA A 545 35.82 -43.17 -71.35
N ALA A 546 34.77 -42.89 -72.13
CA ALA A 546 34.06 -43.92 -72.89
C ALA A 546 33.55 -43.40 -74.26
N PRO A 547 33.88 -44.06 -75.39
CA PRO A 547 34.84 -45.17 -75.51
C PRO A 547 36.29 -44.70 -75.29
N THR A 548 37.15 -45.61 -74.85
CA THR A 548 38.59 -45.33 -74.64
C THR A 548 39.40 -45.35 -75.95
N THR A 549 38.81 -45.79 -77.06
CA THR A 549 39.43 -45.78 -78.39
C THR A 549 38.46 -45.24 -79.43
N ILE A 550 38.91 -44.31 -80.25
CA ILE A 550 38.12 -43.66 -81.32
C ILE A 550 38.96 -43.55 -82.60
N ALA A 551 38.29 -43.42 -83.75
CA ALA A 551 38.95 -42.93 -84.97
C ALA A 551 39.25 -41.43 -84.85
N ALA A 552 40.21 -40.91 -85.62
CA ALA A 552 40.53 -39.49 -85.64
C ALA A 552 39.30 -38.62 -85.95
N GLY A 553 38.98 -37.67 -85.07
CA GLY A 553 37.77 -36.84 -85.17
C GLY A 553 36.49 -37.46 -84.59
N GLY A 554 36.55 -38.71 -84.10
CA GLY A 554 35.49 -39.34 -83.32
C GLY A 554 35.28 -38.67 -81.96
N SER A 555 34.30 -39.13 -81.18
CA SER A 555 33.99 -38.56 -79.87
C SER A 555 34.07 -39.57 -78.73
N ALA A 556 34.62 -39.15 -77.60
CA ALA A 556 34.60 -39.87 -76.33
C ALA A 556 33.95 -39.01 -75.24
N THR A 557 33.26 -39.62 -74.28
CA THR A 557 32.65 -38.94 -73.14
C THR A 557 33.54 -39.12 -71.92
N LEU A 558 34.03 -38.02 -71.35
CA LEU A 558 34.70 -37.99 -70.06
C LEU A 558 33.66 -37.84 -68.95
N THR A 559 33.75 -38.62 -67.88
CA THR A 559 32.87 -38.50 -66.70
C THR A 559 33.70 -38.49 -65.43
N TRP A 560 33.40 -37.55 -64.52
CA TRP A 560 34.15 -37.37 -63.28
C TRP A 560 33.28 -37.14 -62.05
N SER A 561 33.87 -37.47 -60.89
CA SER A 561 33.34 -37.16 -59.56
C SER A 561 34.48 -36.84 -58.60
N THR A 562 34.26 -35.85 -57.72
CA THR A 562 35.19 -35.41 -56.69
C THR A 562 34.46 -35.17 -55.36
N THR A 563 35.16 -35.33 -54.24
CA THR A 563 34.69 -34.94 -52.90
C THR A 563 35.71 -34.03 -52.25
N GLY A 564 35.30 -33.17 -51.31
CA GLY A 564 36.24 -32.38 -50.49
C GLY A 564 37.05 -31.30 -51.23
N ALA A 565 36.75 -31.02 -52.50
CA ALA A 565 37.42 -29.99 -53.30
C ALA A 565 36.58 -28.71 -53.39
N SER A 566 37.23 -27.56 -53.30
CA SER A 566 36.65 -26.23 -53.57
C SER A 566 36.86 -25.81 -55.02
N VAL A 567 37.87 -26.36 -55.71
CA VAL A 567 38.18 -26.08 -57.11
C VAL A 567 38.50 -27.38 -57.83
N VAL A 568 37.89 -27.62 -59.00
CA VAL A 568 38.16 -28.79 -59.83
C VAL A 568 38.52 -28.35 -61.25
N THR A 569 39.62 -28.87 -61.81
CA THR A 569 40.09 -28.55 -63.16
C THR A 569 40.29 -29.81 -64.01
N LEU A 570 39.95 -29.75 -65.30
CA LEU A 570 40.08 -30.85 -66.26
C LEU A 570 40.85 -30.38 -67.51
N LEU A 571 42.03 -30.95 -67.74
CA LEU A 571 42.95 -30.55 -68.82
C LEU A 571 43.54 -31.76 -69.58
N PRO A 572 43.79 -31.69 -70.91
CA PRO A 572 43.44 -30.58 -71.80
C PRO A 572 41.93 -30.57 -72.04
N GLY A 573 41.26 -29.42 -71.99
CA GLY A 573 39.80 -29.42 -71.98
C GLY A 573 39.20 -28.14 -71.38
N PRO A 574 37.98 -28.20 -70.80
CA PRO A 574 37.22 -27.01 -70.43
C PRO A 574 37.83 -26.16 -69.32
N GLY A 575 38.91 -26.61 -68.67
CA GLY A 575 39.52 -25.89 -67.55
C GLY A 575 38.78 -26.17 -66.25
N THR A 576 38.31 -25.14 -65.56
CA THR A 576 37.57 -25.30 -64.30
C THR A 576 36.20 -25.91 -64.54
N VAL A 577 35.86 -26.97 -63.80
CA VAL A 577 34.61 -27.72 -63.92
C VAL A 577 33.91 -27.89 -62.57
N SER A 578 32.64 -28.30 -62.59
CA SER A 578 31.90 -28.67 -61.38
C SER A 578 32.51 -29.91 -60.71
N ALA A 579 32.20 -30.09 -59.42
CA ALA A 579 32.74 -31.20 -58.60
C ALA A 579 32.44 -32.59 -59.19
N SER A 580 31.31 -32.75 -59.87
CA SER A 580 30.99 -33.93 -60.70
C SER A 580 30.40 -33.47 -62.03
N GLY A 581 30.61 -34.23 -63.09
CA GLY A 581 30.11 -33.86 -64.40
C GLY A 581 30.55 -34.82 -65.51
N SER A 582 30.15 -34.46 -66.73
CA SER A 582 30.52 -35.20 -67.93
C SER A 582 30.70 -34.22 -69.11
N VAL A 583 31.68 -34.50 -69.99
CA VAL A 583 31.92 -33.69 -71.19
C VAL A 583 32.32 -34.58 -72.36
N VAL A 584 31.78 -34.29 -73.54
CA VAL A 584 32.18 -34.95 -74.78
C VAL A 584 33.40 -34.26 -75.36
N VAL A 585 34.43 -35.04 -75.69
CA VAL A 585 35.68 -34.60 -76.31
C VAL A 585 35.90 -35.26 -77.66
N LYS A 586 36.58 -34.57 -78.58
CA LYS A 586 36.90 -35.08 -79.93
C LYS A 586 38.40 -34.93 -80.26
N PRO A 587 39.29 -35.68 -79.60
CA PRO A 587 40.72 -35.54 -79.84
C PRO A 587 41.11 -36.05 -81.24
N LEU A 588 42.04 -35.35 -81.88
CA LEU A 588 42.61 -35.73 -83.20
C LEU A 588 43.82 -36.67 -83.08
N VAL A 589 44.44 -36.70 -81.89
CA VAL A 589 45.56 -37.57 -81.53
C VAL A 589 45.30 -38.15 -80.14
N THR A 590 45.91 -39.29 -79.82
CA THR A 590 45.78 -39.91 -78.49
C THR A 590 46.07 -38.87 -77.40
N THR A 591 45.08 -38.62 -76.54
CA THR A 591 45.11 -37.54 -75.55
C THR A 591 44.78 -38.08 -74.16
N THR A 592 45.62 -37.75 -73.18
CA THR A 592 45.37 -38.04 -71.76
C THR A 592 44.78 -36.81 -71.08
N TYR A 593 43.62 -36.99 -70.46
CA TYR A 593 42.91 -35.98 -69.69
C TYR A 593 43.19 -36.18 -68.21
N THR A 594 43.48 -35.09 -67.50
CA THR A 594 43.79 -35.06 -66.07
C THR A 594 42.81 -34.16 -65.35
N LEU A 595 42.10 -34.73 -64.37
CA LEU A 595 41.26 -34.04 -63.41
C LEU A 595 42.09 -33.72 -62.16
N THR A 596 42.04 -32.49 -61.67
CA THR A 596 42.67 -32.05 -60.41
C THR A 596 41.61 -31.44 -59.50
N ALA A 597 41.47 -31.97 -58.29
CA ALA A 597 40.48 -31.56 -57.30
C ALA A 597 41.22 -30.99 -56.08
N THR A 598 41.12 -29.68 -55.85
CA THR A 598 41.86 -28.96 -54.80
C THR A 598 40.90 -28.48 -53.72
N GLY A 599 41.22 -28.79 -52.46
CA GLY A 599 40.49 -28.38 -51.26
C GLY A 599 41.41 -27.77 -50.22
N SER A 600 40.85 -27.34 -49.08
CA SER A 600 41.61 -26.71 -48.00
C SER A 600 42.68 -27.61 -47.35
N THR A 601 42.58 -28.93 -47.57
CA THR A 601 43.47 -29.95 -47.00
C THR A 601 44.46 -30.55 -48.00
N GLY A 602 44.43 -30.14 -49.27
CA GLY A 602 45.34 -30.66 -50.29
C GLY A 602 44.71 -30.73 -51.69
N SER A 603 45.28 -31.58 -52.55
CA SER A 603 44.77 -31.81 -53.92
C SER A 603 44.85 -33.29 -54.28
N ALA A 604 43.90 -33.77 -55.07
CA ALA A 604 43.87 -35.13 -55.63
C ALA A 604 43.73 -35.07 -57.16
N THR A 605 44.39 -35.99 -57.86
CA THR A 605 44.36 -36.05 -59.33
C THR A 605 43.90 -37.41 -59.84
N SER A 606 43.25 -37.43 -61.00
CA SER A 606 42.84 -38.65 -61.72
C SER A 606 42.98 -38.44 -63.21
N SER A 607 43.39 -39.46 -63.98
CA SER A 607 43.63 -39.33 -65.43
C SER A 607 42.92 -40.41 -66.23
N ALA A 608 42.43 -40.06 -67.42
CA ALA A 608 41.83 -40.98 -68.38
C ALA A 608 42.36 -40.68 -69.80
N ALA A 609 42.78 -41.72 -70.53
CA ALA A 609 43.30 -41.60 -71.89
C ALA A 609 42.25 -41.99 -72.94
N VAL A 610 42.19 -41.21 -74.01
CA VAL A 610 41.41 -41.54 -75.22
C VAL A 610 42.40 -41.79 -76.35
N THR A 611 42.50 -43.04 -76.79
CA THR A 611 43.39 -43.47 -77.88
C THR A 611 42.76 -43.20 -79.24
N VAL A 612 43.50 -42.55 -80.14
CA VAL A 612 43.04 -42.24 -81.49
C VAL A 612 43.74 -43.14 -82.50
N THR A 613 42.99 -43.96 -83.24
CA THR A 613 43.53 -44.80 -84.32
C THR A 613 43.55 -44.03 -85.64
N ALA A 614 44.70 -44.02 -86.33
CA ALA A 614 44.82 -43.43 -87.67
C ALA A 614 44.02 -44.22 -88.71
N ALA A 615 43.41 -43.53 -89.68
CA ALA A 615 42.77 -44.18 -90.82
C ALA A 615 43.83 -44.90 -91.68
N PRO A 616 43.58 -46.12 -92.18
CA PRO A 616 44.50 -46.79 -93.08
C PRO A 616 44.68 -45.98 -94.37
N VAL A 617 45.92 -45.69 -94.75
CA VAL A 617 46.25 -45.04 -96.02
C VAL A 617 45.96 -46.03 -97.15
N LEU A 618 44.99 -45.73 -98.01
CA LEU A 618 44.70 -46.50 -99.23
C LEU A 618 45.80 -46.22 -100.27
N THR A 619 46.72 -47.16 -100.48
CA THR A 619 47.71 -47.11 -101.56
C THR A 619 47.09 -47.58 -102.88
N GLY A 620 46.42 -46.67 -103.60
CA GLY A 620 46.00 -46.86 -104.99
C GLY A 620 47.12 -46.45 -105.96
N GLY A 621 47.85 -47.43 -106.50
CA GLY A 621 48.86 -47.22 -107.53
C GLY A 621 48.27 -47.16 -108.94
N LEU A 622 48.91 -46.40 -109.83
CA LEU A 622 48.83 -46.56 -111.29
C LEU A 622 50.25 -46.58 -111.88
N PRO A 623 50.49 -47.31 -112.99
CA PRO A 623 51.77 -47.93 -113.38
C PRO A 623 52.57 -47.12 -114.42
N PRO A 624 53.80 -47.56 -114.80
CA PRO A 624 54.78 -46.74 -115.51
C PRO A 624 54.66 -46.83 -117.04
N PRO A 625 55.40 -45.97 -117.76
CA PRO A 625 55.98 -46.40 -119.02
C PRO A 625 57.49 -46.13 -119.13
N HIS A 626 58.07 -46.90 -120.05
CA HIS A 626 59.46 -47.10 -120.44
C HIS A 626 60.25 -45.88 -120.89
#